data_AF-A0A7X5L3Q1-F1
#
_entry.id   AF-A0A7X5L3Q1-F1
#
_cell.length_a   1.000
_cell.length_b   1.000
_cell.length_c   1.000
_cell.angle_alpha   90.00
_cell.angle_beta   90.00
_cell.angle_gamma   90.00
#
_symmetry.space_group_name_H-M   'P 1'
#
loop_
_entity.id
_entity.type
_entity.pdbx_description
1 polymer ?
#
loop_
_entity_poly.entity_id
_entity_poly.type
_entity_poly.pdbx_seq_one_letter_code
_entity_poly.pdbx_strand_id
1 'polypeptide(L)'
;SLLSFLTFLRWTEELMNKTEMRKVIVGCEPTGCYWLTFQKFLQEHEIQLVTVNPFTVNRSKELDDNSPEKSDLKDPKTIALLVKDGRYSTSYLPSGVYAEIREASVCRDQIMKQHVRLSNQIQGWLQKFFPEYFECYASWDSTSGLMLLKEAPLPQDILKIGAGGINQIWRDAKVRAAGIKRAQTLVEAAQNSVGLEAGEAARLEIWILVNDYILKAEQLKRLDEYLEEKIKEVPNVEKLLAIKGVADENYGEPCMNQHVH
;
A
#
# COMPACT_ATOMS: atom_id res chain seq x y z
N SER A 1 -7.47 -11.90 24.49
CA SER A 1 -6.96 -11.04 25.58
C SER A 1 -5.83 -11.76 26.29
N LEU A 2 -5.03 -11.10 27.15
CA LEU A 2 -3.97 -11.76 27.93
C LEU A 2 -4.50 -12.98 28.71
N LEU A 3 -5.70 -12.87 29.27
CA LEU A 3 -6.38 -13.97 29.94
C LEU A 3 -6.57 -15.19 29.02
N SER A 4 -6.96 -14.98 27.77
CA SER A 4 -7.10 -16.06 26.78
C SER A 4 -5.78 -16.77 26.52
N PHE A 5 -4.66 -16.04 26.46
CA PHE A 5 -3.33 -16.61 26.21
C PHE A 5 -2.83 -17.42 27.42
N LEU A 6 -3.06 -16.93 28.64
CA LEU A 6 -2.73 -17.67 29.87
C LEU A 6 -3.58 -18.94 30.02
N THR A 7 -4.86 -18.89 29.67
CA THR A 7 -5.74 -20.07 29.65
C THR A 7 -5.24 -21.10 28.63
N PHE A 8 -4.77 -20.66 27.46
CA PHE A 8 -4.17 -21.55 26.47
C PHE A 8 -2.91 -22.26 27.01
N LEU A 9 -2.00 -21.53 27.68
CA LEU A 9 -0.80 -22.15 28.27
C LEU A 9 -1.15 -23.22 29.30
N ARG A 10 -2.06 -22.91 30.23
CA ARG A 10 -2.51 -23.87 31.23
C ARG A 10 -3.08 -25.14 30.58
N TRP A 11 -3.89 -24.95 29.54
CA TRP A 11 -4.43 -26.08 28.79
C TRP A 11 -3.32 -26.89 28.09
N THR A 12 -2.31 -26.25 27.51
CA THR A 12 -1.16 -26.96 26.90
C THR A 12 -0.34 -27.73 27.94
N GLU A 13 -0.10 -27.16 29.13
CA GLU A 13 0.62 -27.82 30.21
C GLU A 13 -0.14 -29.06 30.73
N GLU A 14 -1.45 -28.94 30.93
CA GLU A 14 -2.30 -30.07 31.31
C GLU A 14 -2.26 -31.19 30.26
N LEU A 15 -2.26 -30.83 28.97
CA LEU A 15 -2.20 -31.80 27.87
C LEU A 15 -0.84 -32.50 27.82
N MET A 16 0.26 -31.76 27.99
CA MET A 16 1.61 -32.32 28.06
C MET A 16 1.74 -33.32 29.21
N ASN A 17 1.24 -32.97 30.40
CA ASN A 17 1.24 -33.85 31.56
C ASN A 17 0.44 -35.13 31.34
N LYS A 18 -0.73 -35.04 30.69
CA LYS A 18 -1.58 -36.20 30.38
C LYS A 18 -0.99 -37.13 29.31
N THR A 19 -0.18 -36.60 28.40
CA THR A 19 0.36 -37.34 27.25
C THR A 19 1.83 -37.72 27.39
N GLU A 20 2.47 -37.31 28.49
CA GLU A 20 3.92 -37.45 28.74
C GLU A 20 4.82 -36.81 27.65
N MET A 21 4.25 -35.91 26.85
CA MET A 21 4.96 -35.20 25.80
C MET A 21 5.78 -34.05 26.37
N ARG A 22 7.01 -33.89 25.87
CA ARG A 22 7.97 -32.89 26.37
C ARG A 22 8.04 -31.60 25.55
N LYS A 23 7.41 -31.58 24.37
CA LYS A 23 7.41 -30.43 23.46
C LYS A 23 6.03 -30.21 22.88
N VAL A 24 5.68 -28.94 22.68
CA VAL A 24 4.46 -28.51 21.99
C VAL A 24 4.86 -27.65 20.81
N ILE A 25 4.18 -27.88 19.69
CA ILE A 25 4.24 -27.03 18.50
C ILE A 25 2.81 -26.54 18.25
N VAL A 26 2.66 -25.24 18.10
CA VAL A 26 1.36 -24.61 17.82
C VAL A 26 1.28 -24.30 16.32
N GLY A 27 0.34 -24.94 15.62
CA GLY A 27 0.04 -24.63 14.23
C GLY A 27 -1.05 -23.57 14.11
N CYS A 28 -0.87 -22.58 13.24
CA CYS A 28 -1.94 -21.68 12.87
C CYS A 28 -1.95 -21.37 11.37
N GLU A 29 -3.14 -21.08 10.85
CA GLU A 29 -3.29 -20.44 9.54
C GLU A 29 -3.23 -18.91 9.73
N PRO A 30 -2.29 -18.20 9.10
CA PRO A 30 -2.13 -16.77 9.31
C PRO A 30 -3.26 -16.00 8.59
N THR A 31 -4.28 -15.60 9.35
CA THR A 31 -5.35 -14.72 8.88
C THR A 31 -5.37 -13.43 9.72
N GLY A 32 -5.07 -12.29 9.10
CA GLY A 32 -4.96 -11.00 9.79
C GLY A 32 -3.69 -10.86 10.65
N CYS A 33 -3.68 -9.94 11.61
CA CYS A 33 -2.50 -9.62 12.43
C CYS A 33 -2.48 -10.28 13.82
N TYR A 34 -3.59 -10.88 14.26
CA TYR A 34 -3.73 -11.41 15.62
C TYR A 34 -2.69 -12.48 15.97
N TRP A 35 -2.32 -13.32 15.01
CA TRP A 35 -1.35 -14.39 15.20
C TRP A 35 0.07 -13.88 15.53
N LEU A 36 0.43 -12.64 15.17
CA LEU A 36 1.74 -12.06 15.50
C LEU A 36 1.89 -11.83 17.01
N THR A 37 0.86 -11.29 17.65
CA THR A 37 0.85 -11.08 19.11
C THR A 37 0.85 -12.40 19.88
N PHE A 38 0.19 -13.41 19.33
CA PHE A 38 0.18 -14.75 19.90
C PHE A 38 1.53 -15.46 19.70
N GLN A 39 2.16 -15.31 18.53
CA GLN A 39 3.50 -15.81 18.26
C GLN A 39 4.51 -15.22 19.25
N LYS A 40 4.49 -13.89 19.46
CA LYS A 40 5.36 -13.25 20.45
C LYS A 40 5.17 -13.84 21.84
N PHE A 41 3.92 -13.95 22.28
CA PHE A 41 3.59 -14.52 23.58
C PHE A 41 4.11 -15.97 23.72
N LEU A 42 3.90 -16.83 22.72
CA LEU A 42 4.40 -18.21 22.76
C LEU A 42 5.94 -18.28 22.73
N GLN A 43 6.61 -17.38 21.99
CA GLN A 43 8.08 -17.29 22.00
C GLN A 43 8.64 -16.92 23.38
N GLU A 44 7.98 -16.02 24.12
CA GLU A 44 8.34 -15.68 25.51
C GLU A 44 8.20 -16.87 26.47
N HIS A 45 7.41 -17.88 26.09
CA HIS A 45 7.20 -19.14 26.83
C HIS A 45 7.91 -20.35 26.19
N GLU A 46 8.87 -20.13 25.29
CA GLU A 46 9.66 -21.17 24.61
C GLU A 46 8.83 -22.17 23.78
N ILE A 47 7.63 -21.78 23.35
CA ILE A 47 6.75 -22.59 22.50
C ILE A 47 6.86 -22.13 21.05
N GLN A 48 7.14 -23.08 20.15
CA GLN A 48 7.25 -22.80 18.72
C GLN A 48 5.85 -22.68 18.08
N LEU A 49 5.58 -21.52 17.46
CA LEU A 49 4.44 -21.34 16.56
C LEU A 49 4.90 -21.51 15.11
N VAL A 50 4.15 -22.30 14.35
CA VAL A 50 4.37 -22.57 12.93
C VAL A 50 3.14 -22.18 12.12
N THR A 51 3.36 -21.69 10.91
CA THR A 51 2.28 -21.32 10.01
C THR A 51 2.07 -22.40 8.96
N VAL A 52 0.81 -22.66 8.64
CA VAL A 52 0.44 -23.47 7.48
C VAL A 52 -0.17 -22.57 6.41
N ASN A 53 0.15 -22.84 5.14
CA ASN A 53 -0.33 -22.03 4.03
C ASN A 53 -1.86 -22.24 3.86
N PRO A 54 -2.69 -21.18 3.88
CA PRO A 54 -4.13 -21.23 3.62
C PRO A 54 -4.52 -22.05 2.37
N PHE A 55 -3.75 -21.92 1.29
CA PHE A 55 -3.98 -22.68 0.06
C PHE A 55 -3.76 -24.18 0.25
N THR A 56 -2.77 -24.58 1.06
CA THR A 56 -2.50 -25.99 1.37
C THR A 56 -3.57 -26.56 2.28
N VAL A 57 -4.08 -25.77 3.23
CA VAL A 57 -5.22 -26.14 4.07
C VAL A 57 -6.45 -26.40 3.20
N ASN A 58 -6.79 -25.47 2.29
CA ASN A 58 -7.94 -25.61 1.40
C ASN A 58 -7.81 -26.78 0.40
N ARG A 59 -6.64 -26.99 -0.19
CA ARG A 59 -6.41 -28.12 -1.10
C ARG A 59 -6.41 -29.49 -0.40
N SER A 60 -6.00 -29.54 0.88
CA SER A 60 -6.10 -30.77 1.67
C SER A 60 -7.56 -31.09 2.03
N LYS A 61 -8.39 -30.07 2.27
CA LYS A 61 -9.85 -30.23 2.44
C LYS A 61 -10.50 -30.86 1.21
N GLU A 62 -10.13 -30.43 0.00
CA GLU A 62 -10.68 -30.98 -1.25
C GLU A 62 -10.35 -32.47 -1.47
N LEU A 63 -9.24 -32.95 -0.91
CA LEU A 63 -8.81 -34.34 -1.05
C LEU A 63 -9.43 -35.25 0.03
N ASP A 64 -9.67 -34.72 1.23
CA ASP A 64 -10.13 -35.49 2.39
C ASP A 64 -11.64 -35.36 2.67
N ASP A 65 -12.34 -34.31 2.17
CA ASP A 65 -13.71 -33.97 2.58
C ASP A 65 -14.61 -33.60 1.37
N ASN A 66 -15.63 -34.42 1.10
CA ASN A 66 -16.61 -34.26 0.00
C ASN A 66 -17.96 -33.68 0.50
N SER A 67 -17.97 -32.88 1.58
CA SER A 67 -19.20 -32.43 2.27
C SER A 67 -19.35 -30.90 2.34
N PRO A 68 -20.56 -30.34 2.08
CA PRO A 68 -20.84 -28.90 1.99
C PRO A 68 -21.16 -28.21 3.34
N GLU A 69 -20.62 -28.64 4.47
CA GLU A 69 -20.86 -28.01 5.79
C GLU A 69 -19.78 -26.99 6.20
N LYS A 70 -20.20 -25.95 6.97
CA LYS A 70 -19.38 -24.77 7.33
C LYS A 70 -18.06 -25.13 8.04
N SER A 71 -16.98 -24.54 7.52
CA SER A 71 -15.55 -24.90 7.64
C SER A 71 -14.89 -24.77 9.03
N ASP A 72 -15.30 -23.83 9.88
CA ASP A 72 -14.44 -23.32 10.98
C ASP A 72 -14.09 -24.36 12.07
N LEU A 73 -14.89 -25.41 12.25
CA LEU A 73 -14.67 -26.45 13.27
C LEU A 73 -13.70 -27.56 12.81
N LYS A 74 -13.47 -27.71 11.50
CA LYS A 74 -12.61 -28.78 10.94
C LYS A 74 -11.18 -28.31 10.69
N ASP A 75 -10.96 -27.00 10.61
CA ASP A 75 -9.66 -26.38 10.36
C ASP A 75 -8.56 -26.79 11.35
N PRO A 76 -8.81 -26.86 12.68
CA PRO A 76 -7.76 -27.22 13.64
C PRO A 76 -7.18 -28.63 13.43
N LYS A 77 -8.00 -29.60 12.98
CA LYS A 77 -7.56 -30.98 12.75
C LYS A 77 -6.67 -31.08 11.51
N THR A 78 -7.06 -30.43 10.42
CA THR A 78 -6.27 -30.38 9.18
C THR A 78 -4.94 -29.67 9.40
N ILE A 79 -4.95 -28.54 10.12
CA ILE A 79 -3.75 -27.82 10.51
C ILE A 79 -2.84 -28.72 11.36
N ALA A 80 -3.38 -29.41 12.36
CA ALA A 80 -2.59 -30.32 13.20
C ALA A 80 -1.96 -31.49 12.41
N LEU A 81 -2.66 -32.05 11.42
CA LEU A 81 -2.13 -33.10 10.55
C LEU A 81 -0.98 -32.57 9.67
N LEU A 82 -1.16 -31.41 9.04
CA LEU A 82 -0.10 -30.77 8.24
C LEU A 82 1.13 -30.46 9.10
N VAL A 83 0.93 -29.99 10.34
CA VAL A 83 2.04 -29.74 11.27
C VAL A 83 2.75 -31.03 11.66
N LYS A 84 1.99 -32.08 11.99
CA LYS A 84 2.54 -33.42 12.28
C LYS A 84 3.38 -33.96 11.12
N ASP A 85 2.94 -33.74 9.89
CA ASP A 85 3.62 -34.20 8.68
C ASP A 85 4.79 -33.29 8.25
N GLY A 86 5.11 -32.26 9.03
CA GLY A 86 6.21 -31.33 8.73
C GLY A 86 5.89 -30.33 7.62
N ARG A 87 4.63 -30.24 7.16
CA ARG A 87 4.18 -29.36 6.08
C ARG A 87 3.79 -27.98 6.61
N TYR A 88 4.74 -27.32 7.28
CA TYR A 88 4.57 -26.00 7.87
C TYR A 88 5.76 -25.10 7.56
N SER A 89 5.59 -23.80 7.75
CA SER A 89 6.66 -22.79 7.70
C SER A 89 6.93 -22.26 9.09
N THR A 90 8.21 -22.03 9.41
CA THR A 90 8.58 -21.29 10.62
C THR A 90 8.42 -19.81 10.34
N SER A 91 7.57 -19.13 11.12
CA SER A 91 7.45 -17.69 11.02
C SER A 91 8.63 -17.01 11.70
N TYR A 92 9.39 -16.19 10.96
CA TYR A 92 10.30 -15.24 11.57
C TYR A 92 9.49 -14.03 12.03
N LEU A 93 9.55 -13.72 13.33
CA LEU A 93 9.07 -12.46 13.87
C LEU A 93 10.26 -11.50 13.93
N PRO A 94 10.33 -10.51 13.03
CA PRO A 94 11.42 -9.54 13.07
C PRO A 94 11.38 -8.79 14.40
N SER A 95 12.56 -8.46 14.92
CA SER A 95 12.73 -7.65 16.12
C SER A 95 13.70 -6.50 15.85
N GLY A 96 13.65 -5.47 16.71
CA GLY A 96 14.46 -4.26 16.56
C GLY A 96 14.28 -3.61 15.18
N VAL A 97 15.38 -3.23 14.55
CA VAL A 97 15.41 -2.56 13.23
C VAL A 97 14.61 -3.29 12.16
N TYR A 98 14.65 -4.62 12.12
CA TYR A 98 13.92 -5.37 11.10
C TYR A 98 12.39 -5.32 11.29
N ALA A 99 11.92 -5.15 12.53
CA ALA A 99 10.50 -4.94 12.81
C ALA A 99 10.04 -3.57 12.33
N GLU A 100 10.81 -2.53 12.65
CA GLU A 100 10.55 -1.16 12.22
C GLU A 100 10.49 -1.03 10.70
N ILE A 101 11.46 -1.62 9.99
CA ILE A 101 11.48 -1.65 8.52
C ILE A 101 10.22 -2.37 8.00
N ARG A 102 9.86 -3.53 8.56
CA ARG A 102 8.68 -4.27 8.12
C ARG A 102 7.40 -3.45 8.26
N GLU A 103 7.17 -2.83 9.41
CA GLU A 103 5.96 -2.03 9.65
C GLU A 103 5.92 -0.80 8.74
N ALA A 104 7.04 -0.11 8.56
CA ALA A 104 7.14 1.03 7.65
C ALA A 104 6.92 0.63 6.19
N SER A 105 7.49 -0.48 5.72
CA SER A 105 7.27 -1.01 4.37
C SER A 105 5.80 -1.36 4.13
N VAL A 106 5.15 -2.03 5.09
CA VAL A 106 3.70 -2.35 4.97
C VAL A 106 2.87 -1.08 4.88
N CYS A 107 3.18 -0.06 5.70
CA CYS A 107 2.50 1.22 5.65
C CYS A 107 2.72 1.91 4.28
N ARG A 108 3.95 1.92 3.79
CA ARG A 108 4.31 2.48 2.49
C ARG A 108 3.53 1.83 1.35
N ASP A 109 3.46 0.50 1.32
CA ASP A 109 2.70 -0.23 0.29
C ASP A 109 1.22 0.13 0.30
N GLN A 110 0.63 0.31 1.48
CA GLN A 110 -0.77 0.74 1.61
C GLN A 110 -0.98 2.15 1.07
N ILE A 111 -0.10 3.10 1.42
CA ILE A 111 -0.17 4.47 0.93
C ILE A 111 0.08 4.53 -0.58
N MET A 112 1.02 3.74 -1.10
CA MET A 112 1.31 3.66 -2.54
C MET A 112 0.07 3.20 -3.31
N LYS A 113 -0.63 2.17 -2.84
CA LYS A 113 -1.90 1.71 -3.45
C LYS A 113 -2.97 2.80 -3.45
N GLN A 114 -3.08 3.58 -2.36
CA GLN A 114 -4.00 4.71 -2.29
C GLN A 114 -3.61 5.82 -3.27
N HIS A 115 -2.32 6.13 -3.37
CA HIS A 115 -1.79 7.13 -4.29
C HIS A 115 -2.04 6.77 -5.76
N VAL A 116 -1.82 5.50 -6.14
CA VAL A 116 -2.13 4.99 -7.49
C VAL A 116 -3.63 5.07 -7.79
N ARG A 117 -4.48 4.74 -6.80
CA ARG A 117 -5.93 4.88 -6.97
C ARG A 117 -6.33 6.33 -7.22
N LEU A 118 -5.79 7.29 -6.46
CA LEU A 118 -6.04 8.72 -6.63
C LEU A 118 -5.56 9.21 -8.00
N SER A 119 -4.37 8.78 -8.43
CA SER A 119 -3.83 9.04 -9.78
C SER A 119 -4.83 8.64 -10.87
N ASN A 120 -5.35 7.41 -10.81
CA ASN A 120 -6.31 6.91 -11.79
C ASN A 120 -7.64 7.67 -11.75
N GLN A 121 -8.11 8.06 -10.56
CA GLN A 121 -9.33 8.86 -10.42
C GLN A 121 -9.16 10.26 -11.00
N ILE A 122 -8.03 10.93 -10.77
CA ILE A 122 -7.73 12.25 -11.33
C ILE A 122 -7.63 12.17 -12.86
N GLN A 123 -6.90 11.18 -13.38
CA GLN A 123 -6.78 11.02 -14.83
C GLN A 123 -8.13 10.73 -15.50
N GLY A 124 -8.97 9.89 -14.88
CA GLY A 124 -10.33 9.66 -15.37
C GLY A 124 -11.21 10.91 -15.30
N TRP A 125 -11.05 11.73 -14.26
CA TRP A 125 -11.73 13.03 -14.16
C TRP A 125 -11.28 13.97 -15.28
N LEU A 126 -9.98 14.06 -15.55
CA LEU A 126 -9.41 14.86 -16.64
C LEU A 126 -9.92 14.40 -18.00
N GLN A 127 -9.92 13.10 -18.30
CA GLN A 127 -10.47 12.57 -19.55
C GLN A 127 -11.94 12.94 -19.76
N LYS A 128 -12.70 13.02 -18.65
CA LYS A 128 -14.14 13.35 -18.69
C LYS A 128 -14.41 14.83 -18.89
N PHE A 129 -13.62 15.71 -18.26
CA PHE A 129 -13.96 17.14 -18.16
C PHE A 129 -12.96 18.09 -18.81
N PHE A 130 -11.71 17.66 -19.03
CA PHE A 130 -10.70 18.46 -19.73
C PHE A 130 -9.60 17.57 -20.36
N PRO A 131 -9.93 16.74 -21.38
CA PRO A 131 -8.99 15.78 -21.95
C PRO A 131 -7.74 16.44 -22.58
N GLU A 132 -7.87 17.67 -23.10
CA GLU A 132 -6.76 18.41 -23.71
C GLU A 132 -5.67 18.82 -22.70
N TYR A 133 -5.95 18.69 -21.40
CA TYR A 133 -4.95 18.88 -20.35
C TYR A 133 -3.71 17.99 -20.54
N PHE A 134 -3.90 16.75 -21.04
CA PHE A 134 -2.80 15.81 -21.29
C PHE A 134 -1.88 16.26 -22.44
N GLU A 135 -2.35 17.13 -23.33
CA GLU A 135 -1.53 17.71 -24.40
C GLU A 135 -0.69 18.89 -23.89
N CYS A 136 -1.18 19.57 -22.84
CA CYS A 136 -0.50 20.71 -22.22
C CYS A 136 0.67 20.30 -21.31
N TYR A 137 0.69 19.05 -20.86
CA TYR A 137 1.63 18.53 -19.87
C TYR A 137 2.22 17.18 -20.27
N ALA A 138 3.56 17.09 -20.27
CA ALA A 138 4.25 15.80 -20.44
C ALA A 138 3.93 14.80 -19.30
N SER A 139 3.77 15.31 -18.07
CA SER A 139 3.24 14.55 -16.94
C SER A 139 2.06 15.29 -16.35
N TRP A 140 0.91 14.62 -16.27
CA TRP A 140 -0.36 15.22 -15.84
C TRP A 140 -0.28 15.75 -14.39
N ASP A 141 0.55 15.13 -13.55
CA ASP A 141 0.74 15.40 -12.13
C ASP A 141 1.81 16.47 -11.84
N SER A 142 2.24 17.24 -12.85
CA SER A 142 3.19 18.32 -12.63
C SER A 142 2.70 19.29 -11.55
N THR A 143 3.61 19.84 -10.74
CA THR A 143 3.23 20.76 -9.65
C THR A 143 2.40 21.94 -10.13
N SER A 144 2.74 22.55 -11.27
CA SER A 144 1.94 23.64 -11.85
C SER A 144 0.55 23.19 -12.28
N GLY A 145 0.44 21.96 -12.77
CA GLY A 145 -0.81 21.35 -13.17
C GLY A 145 -1.73 21.10 -11.99
N LEU A 146 -1.22 20.44 -10.95
CA LEU A 146 -1.97 20.19 -9.72
C LEU A 146 -2.42 21.48 -9.03
N MET A 147 -1.57 22.52 -8.98
CA MET A 147 -1.96 23.82 -8.42
C MET A 147 -3.06 24.51 -9.25
N LEU A 148 -3.03 24.36 -10.57
CA LEU A 148 -4.10 24.85 -11.43
C LEU A 148 -5.41 24.10 -11.16
N LEU A 149 -5.38 22.77 -11.07
CA LEU A 149 -6.57 21.95 -10.81
C LEU A 149 -7.22 22.23 -9.45
N LYS A 150 -6.47 22.76 -8.47
CA LYS A 150 -7.04 23.19 -7.19
C LYS A 150 -7.88 24.47 -7.29
N GLU A 151 -7.59 25.35 -8.24
CA GLU A 151 -8.17 26.70 -8.29
C GLU A 151 -9.06 26.92 -9.52
N ALA A 152 -8.68 26.37 -10.67
CA ALA A 152 -9.40 26.50 -11.95
C ALA A 152 -9.33 25.19 -12.76
N PRO A 153 -10.04 24.13 -12.34
CA PRO A 153 -9.93 22.81 -12.94
C PRO A 153 -10.67 22.63 -14.26
N LEU A 154 -11.76 23.36 -14.50
CA LEU A 154 -12.58 23.20 -15.71
C LEU A 154 -12.12 24.16 -16.83
N PRO A 155 -12.38 23.83 -18.11
CA PRO A 155 -12.06 24.72 -19.23
C PRO A 155 -12.65 26.12 -19.04
N GLN A 156 -13.91 26.22 -18.61
CA GLN A 156 -14.57 27.51 -18.34
C GLN A 156 -13.88 28.34 -17.25
N ASP A 157 -13.26 27.70 -16.25
CA ASP A 157 -12.55 28.40 -15.18
C ASP A 157 -11.26 28.99 -15.72
N ILE A 158 -10.54 28.22 -16.56
CA ILE A 158 -9.32 28.64 -17.27
C ILE A 158 -9.61 29.81 -18.20
N LEU A 159 -10.70 29.75 -18.99
CA LEU A 159 -11.09 30.85 -19.88
C LEU A 159 -11.44 32.12 -19.09
N LYS A 160 -12.09 31.98 -17.93
CA LYS A 160 -12.48 33.11 -17.08
C LYS A 160 -11.27 33.84 -16.49
N ILE A 161 -10.25 33.12 -16.03
CA ILE A 161 -9.06 33.73 -15.40
C ILE A 161 -8.00 34.12 -16.44
N GLY A 162 -8.01 33.48 -17.60
CA GLY A 162 -7.04 33.66 -18.68
C GLY A 162 -5.60 33.33 -18.29
N ALA A 163 -4.68 33.55 -19.22
CA ALA A 163 -3.27 33.21 -19.01
C ALA A 163 -2.64 34.01 -17.86
N GLY A 164 -3.11 35.25 -17.63
CA GLY A 164 -2.66 36.08 -16.51
C GLY A 164 -3.01 35.47 -15.15
N GLY A 165 -4.26 35.04 -14.97
CA GLY A 165 -4.70 34.41 -13.71
C GLY A 165 -4.03 33.07 -13.45
N ILE A 166 -3.81 32.26 -14.48
CA ILE A 166 -3.05 30.99 -14.37
C ILE A 166 -1.63 31.26 -13.84
N ASN A 167 -0.94 32.27 -14.38
CA ASN A 167 0.40 32.62 -13.87
C ASN A 167 0.36 33.14 -12.44
N GLN A 168 -0.72 33.82 -12.04
CA GLN A 168 -0.87 34.27 -10.67
C GLN A 168 -1.00 33.07 -9.71
N ILE A 169 -1.82 32.06 -10.04
CA ILE A 169 -1.93 30.80 -9.29
C ILE A 169 -0.54 30.17 -9.09
N TRP A 170 0.26 30.08 -10.15
CA TRP A 170 1.60 29.50 -10.07
C TRP A 170 2.57 30.34 -9.22
N ARG A 171 2.48 31.68 -9.30
CA ARG A 171 3.30 32.58 -8.47
C ARG A 171 2.96 32.44 -6.99
N ASP A 172 1.67 32.38 -6.66
CA ASP A 172 1.20 32.26 -5.28
C ASP A 172 1.60 30.90 -4.70
N ALA A 173 1.53 29.83 -5.51
CA ALA A 173 2.05 28.51 -5.17
C ALA A 173 3.59 28.39 -5.25
N LYS A 174 4.32 29.48 -5.53
CA LYS A 174 5.79 29.53 -5.65
C LYS A 174 6.37 28.57 -6.71
N VAL A 175 5.59 28.22 -7.73
CA VAL A 175 6.02 27.36 -8.84
C VAL A 175 6.81 28.19 -9.85
N ARG A 176 8.14 28.03 -9.85
CA ARG A 176 9.05 28.83 -10.69
C ARG A 176 9.22 28.30 -12.12
N ALA A 177 8.87 27.03 -12.35
CA ALA A 177 9.13 26.34 -13.62
C ALA A 177 8.01 26.50 -14.67
N ALA A 178 6.88 27.08 -14.32
CA ALA A 178 5.75 27.27 -15.22
C ALA A 178 5.77 28.68 -15.80
N GLY A 179 5.88 28.76 -17.13
CA GLY A 179 6.00 30.03 -17.86
C GLY A 179 4.70 30.43 -18.55
N ILE A 180 4.59 31.73 -18.86
CA ILE A 180 3.45 32.35 -19.55
C ILE A 180 3.01 31.60 -20.82
N LYS A 181 3.95 31.00 -21.56
CA LYS A 181 3.67 30.19 -22.75
C LYS A 181 2.75 29.00 -22.45
N ARG A 182 2.98 28.28 -21.34
CA ARG A 182 2.12 27.14 -20.95
C ARG A 182 0.73 27.63 -20.56
N ALA A 183 0.63 28.76 -19.88
CA ALA A 183 -0.65 29.35 -19.55
C ALA A 183 -1.45 29.72 -20.80
N GLN A 184 -0.79 30.21 -21.86
CA GLN A 184 -1.41 30.46 -23.16
C GLN A 184 -1.88 29.16 -23.81
N THR A 185 -1.04 28.11 -23.84
CA THR A 185 -1.41 26.79 -24.35
C THR A 185 -2.63 26.21 -23.62
N LEU A 186 -2.71 26.36 -22.29
CA LEU A 186 -3.86 25.91 -21.50
C LEU A 186 -5.13 26.68 -21.86
N VAL A 187 -5.05 27.98 -22.11
CA VAL A 187 -6.21 28.78 -22.54
C VAL A 187 -6.65 28.36 -23.94
N GLU A 188 -5.73 28.14 -24.88
CA GLU A 188 -6.03 27.65 -26.23
C GLU A 188 -6.68 26.26 -26.20
N ALA A 189 -6.16 25.35 -25.37
CA ALA A 189 -6.75 24.04 -25.13
C ALA A 189 -8.17 24.15 -24.54
N ALA A 190 -8.36 25.03 -23.56
CA ALA A 190 -9.67 25.25 -22.94
C ALA A 190 -10.70 25.84 -23.91
N GLN A 191 -10.30 26.66 -24.87
CA GLN A 191 -11.20 27.22 -25.90
C GLN A 191 -11.77 26.14 -26.82
N ASN A 192 -10.97 25.11 -27.10
CA ASN A 192 -11.32 24.04 -28.02
C ASN A 192 -11.69 22.73 -27.31
N SER A 193 -11.99 22.80 -26.00
CA SER A 193 -12.18 21.60 -25.21
C SER A 193 -13.45 20.84 -25.57
N VAL A 194 -13.32 19.52 -25.71
CA VAL A 194 -14.45 18.58 -25.90
C VAL A 194 -14.92 17.96 -24.58
N GLY A 195 -14.38 18.40 -23.44
CA GLY A 195 -14.76 17.93 -22.12
C GLY A 195 -16.23 18.21 -21.79
N LEU A 196 -16.81 17.36 -20.95
CA LEU A 196 -18.21 17.53 -20.53
C LEU A 196 -18.39 18.84 -19.75
N GLU A 197 -19.54 19.49 -19.93
CA GLU A 197 -19.94 20.59 -19.08
C GLU A 197 -20.15 20.10 -17.63
N ALA A 198 -19.67 20.90 -16.66
CA ALA A 198 -19.74 20.54 -15.26
C ALA A 198 -19.91 21.77 -14.36
N GLY A 199 -20.50 21.52 -13.19
CA GLY A 199 -20.72 22.53 -12.16
C GLY A 199 -19.86 22.32 -10.92
N GLU A 200 -20.30 22.88 -9.80
CA GLU A 200 -19.53 22.95 -8.56
C GLU A 200 -19.18 21.58 -7.96
N ALA A 201 -20.05 20.58 -8.12
CA ALA A 201 -19.77 19.22 -7.64
C ALA A 201 -18.51 18.62 -8.28
N ALA A 202 -18.29 18.85 -9.57
CA ALA A 202 -17.09 18.34 -10.26
C ALA A 202 -15.83 19.08 -9.81
N ARG A 203 -15.92 20.40 -9.54
CA ARG A 203 -14.82 21.19 -8.97
C ARG A 203 -14.43 20.70 -7.58
N LEU A 204 -15.42 20.43 -6.73
CA LEU A 204 -15.18 19.90 -5.40
C LEU A 204 -14.55 18.50 -5.45
N GLU A 205 -15.03 17.63 -6.35
CA GLU A 205 -14.48 16.30 -6.54
C GLU A 205 -12.99 16.34 -6.89
N ILE A 206 -12.60 17.09 -7.93
CA ILE A 206 -11.18 17.18 -8.33
C ILE A 206 -10.34 17.87 -7.26
N TRP A 207 -10.88 18.86 -6.56
CA TRP A 207 -10.19 19.50 -5.45
C TRP A 207 -9.86 18.50 -4.35
N ILE A 208 -10.80 17.65 -3.94
CA ILE A 208 -10.57 16.60 -2.93
C ILE A 208 -9.50 15.63 -3.43
N LEU A 209 -9.66 15.11 -4.66
CA LEU A 209 -8.74 14.13 -5.23
C LEU A 209 -7.31 14.66 -5.31
N VAL A 210 -7.12 15.90 -5.78
CA VAL A 210 -5.79 16.52 -5.91
C VAL A 210 -5.15 16.79 -4.55
N ASN A 211 -5.91 17.28 -3.56
CA ASN A 211 -5.36 17.51 -2.22
C ASN A 211 -4.95 16.18 -1.55
N ASP A 212 -5.78 15.14 -1.67
CA ASP A 212 -5.44 13.81 -1.16
C ASP A 212 -4.22 13.22 -1.87
N TYR A 213 -4.12 13.39 -3.20
CA TYR A 213 -2.98 12.93 -4.00
C TYR A 213 -1.68 13.57 -3.52
N ILE A 214 -1.65 14.90 -3.37
CA ILE A 214 -0.48 15.65 -2.88
C ILE A 214 -0.09 15.17 -1.47
N LEU A 215 -1.07 15.05 -0.57
CA LEU A 215 -0.82 14.59 0.80
C LEU A 215 -0.23 13.16 0.81
N LYS A 216 -0.74 12.27 -0.03
CA LYS A 216 -0.23 10.89 -0.13
C LYS A 216 1.19 10.85 -0.68
N ALA A 217 1.53 11.72 -1.64
CA ALA A 217 2.90 11.85 -2.13
C ALA A 217 3.87 12.31 -1.02
N GLU A 218 3.47 13.29 -0.20
CA GLU A 218 4.27 13.75 0.95
C GLU A 218 4.44 12.64 2.00
N GLN A 219 3.39 11.87 2.27
CA GLN A 219 3.44 10.73 3.19
C GLN A 219 4.37 9.62 2.70
N LEU A 220 4.35 9.31 1.39
CA LEU A 220 5.29 8.37 0.77
C LEU A 220 6.73 8.84 0.93
N LYS A 221 7.01 10.12 0.60
CA LYS A 221 8.35 10.69 0.73
C LYS A 221 8.89 10.56 2.16
N ARG A 222 8.06 10.86 3.16
CA ARG A 222 8.45 10.72 4.56
C ARG A 222 8.76 9.27 4.94
N LEU A 223 7.99 8.31 4.44
CA LEU A 223 8.23 6.88 4.67
C LEU A 223 9.49 6.40 3.96
N ASP A 224 9.74 6.88 2.74
CA ASP A 224 10.97 6.62 2.01
C ASP A 224 12.17 7.11 2.84
N GLU A 225 12.20 8.39 3.22
CA GLU A 225 13.27 8.97 4.06
C GLU A 225 13.49 8.18 5.36
N TYR A 226 12.41 7.76 6.05
CA TYR A 226 12.50 6.93 7.25
C TYR A 226 13.11 5.55 6.97
N LEU A 227 12.68 4.88 5.89
CA LEU A 227 13.19 3.57 5.49
C LEU A 227 14.68 3.66 5.11
N GLU A 228 15.08 4.69 4.36
CA GLU A 228 16.48 4.93 3.99
C GLU A 228 17.38 5.08 5.21
N GLU A 229 16.91 5.77 6.25
CA GLU A 229 17.62 5.89 7.52
C GLU A 229 17.70 4.55 8.27
N LYS A 230 16.58 3.83 8.39
CA LYS A 230 16.53 2.56 9.12
C LYS A 230 17.36 1.46 8.46
N ILE A 231 17.40 1.43 7.13
CA ILE A 231 18.20 0.45 6.38
C ILE A 231 19.70 0.59 6.71
N LYS A 232 20.20 1.79 7.01
CA LYS A 232 21.60 2.01 7.40
C LYS A 232 21.98 1.38 8.75
N GLU A 233 20.99 1.10 9.60
CA GLU A 233 21.20 0.41 10.89
C GLU A 233 21.33 -1.12 10.73
N VAL A 234 21.04 -1.67 9.53
CA VAL A 234 21.07 -3.12 9.26
C VAL A 234 22.52 -3.61 9.13
N PRO A 235 22.95 -4.64 9.89
CA PRO A 235 24.28 -5.20 9.76
C PRO A 235 24.57 -5.73 8.36
N ASN A 236 25.76 -5.43 7.82
CA ASN A 236 26.20 -5.84 6.48
C ASN A 236 25.33 -5.32 5.32
N VAL A 237 24.54 -4.26 5.50
CA VAL A 237 23.67 -3.72 4.44
C VAL A 237 24.41 -3.36 3.16
N GLU A 238 25.67 -2.93 3.25
CA GLU A 238 26.53 -2.63 2.10
C GLU A 238 26.69 -3.83 1.16
N LYS A 239 26.71 -5.06 1.70
CA LYS A 239 26.79 -6.28 0.90
C LYS A 239 25.47 -6.58 0.18
N LEU A 240 24.34 -6.20 0.76
CA LEU A 240 23.01 -6.35 0.15
C LEU A 240 22.79 -5.30 -0.95
N LEU A 241 23.19 -4.05 -0.71
CA LEU A 241 23.12 -2.96 -1.69
C LEU A 241 24.09 -3.17 -2.88
N ALA A 242 25.17 -3.93 -2.69
CA ALA A 242 26.09 -4.31 -3.76
C ALA A 242 25.52 -5.39 -4.71
N ILE A 243 24.40 -6.04 -4.37
CA ILE A 243 23.73 -7.01 -5.23
C ILE A 243 22.93 -6.26 -6.29
N LYS A 244 23.40 -6.33 -7.53
CA LYS A 244 22.73 -5.77 -8.71
C LYS A 244 21.28 -6.27 -8.78
N GLY A 245 20.31 -5.35 -8.86
CA GLY A 245 18.87 -5.65 -8.83
C GLY A 245 18.17 -5.43 -7.48
N VAL A 246 18.87 -5.54 -6.33
CA VAL A 246 18.28 -5.26 -5.00
C VAL A 246 18.31 -3.77 -4.66
N ALA A 247 19.33 -3.06 -5.15
CA ALA A 247 19.43 -1.60 -5.05
C ALA A 247 18.54 -0.88 -6.09
N ASP A 248 18.39 -1.46 -7.29
CA ASP A 248 17.67 -0.82 -8.41
C ASP A 248 16.14 -0.85 -8.23
N GLU A 249 15.56 -1.88 -7.60
CA GLU A 249 14.11 -1.94 -7.32
C GLU A 249 13.65 -1.03 -6.17
N ASN A 250 14.56 -0.63 -5.28
CA ASN A 250 14.26 0.29 -4.17
C ASN A 250 14.55 1.76 -4.51
N TYR A 251 15.27 2.03 -5.60
CA TYR A 251 15.67 3.37 -6.02
C TYR A 251 15.63 3.49 -7.55
N GLY A 252 14.44 3.56 -8.14
CA GLY A 252 14.35 3.74 -9.59
C GLY A 252 12.95 3.65 -10.16
N GLU A 253 12.33 4.83 -10.31
CA GLU A 253 11.15 5.14 -11.12
C GLU A 253 9.78 4.58 -10.66
N PRO A 254 8.75 5.44 -10.51
CA PRO A 254 7.38 4.95 -10.56
C PRO A 254 7.20 4.32 -11.95
N CYS A 255 6.82 3.05 -11.99
CA CYS A 255 6.27 2.41 -13.19
C CYS A 255 5.00 3.17 -13.62
N MET A 256 5.17 4.31 -14.29
CA MET A 256 4.19 4.86 -15.22
C MET A 256 4.43 4.19 -16.57
N ASN A 257 3.32 3.79 -17.20
CA ASN A 257 3.19 3.32 -18.57
C ASN A 257 3.62 1.89 -18.87
N GLN A 258 2.70 0.95 -18.64
CA GLN A 258 2.36 0.01 -19.71
C GLN A 258 1.08 0.50 -20.38
N HIS A 259 1.26 1.22 -21.50
CA HIS A 259 0.19 1.39 -22.48
C HIS A 259 -0.16 0.02 -23.03
N VAL A 260 -1.39 -0.42 -22.75
CA VAL A 260 -2.02 -1.48 -23.53
C VAL A 260 -2.63 -0.80 -24.75
N HIS A 261 -2.15 -1.21 -25.92
CA HIS A 261 -2.66 -0.82 -27.23
C HIS A 261 -4.15 -1.14 -27.39
#